data_AF-D2V2M7-F1
#
_entry.id   AF-D2V2M7-F1
#
_cell.length_a   1.000
_cell.length_b   1.000
_cell.length_c   1.000
_cell.angle_alpha   90.00
_cell.angle_beta   90.00
_cell.angle_gamma   90.00
#
_symmetry.space_group_name_H-M   'P 1'
#
loop_
_entity.id
_entity.type
_entity.pdbx_description
1 polymer ?
#
loop_
_entity_poly.entity_id
_entity_poly.type
_entity_poly.pdbx_seq_one_letter_code
_entity_poly.pdbx_strand_id
1 'polypeptide(L)'
;MRTDTVLSQMKKIIEQFGERSAQTKIKREFGNSIVYLTYRKKTIYIESVEFDMSPVSTFNFQGKEITFAEYYNTQYGEDVDLKQPLLKHINKRNGKVEYYIPSLCLLTGISQDMRSNFTTMQKIASVTKKPPNDRIRETLNNQRECLEHSEFKLELDK
;
A
#
# COMPACT_ATOMS: atom_id res chain seq x y z
N MET A 1 -8.75 3.77 10.03
CA MET A 1 -7.98 3.30 8.86
C MET A 1 -6.56 3.05 9.33
N ARG A 2 -5.83 2.06 8.80
CA ARG A 2 -4.45 1.79 9.26
C ARG A 2 -3.55 2.96 8.85
N THR A 3 -2.87 3.55 9.81
CA THR A 3 -1.89 4.63 9.60
C THR A 3 -0.44 4.14 9.67
N ASP A 4 -0.25 2.89 10.11
CA ASP A 4 1.08 2.30 10.27
C ASP A 4 1.68 1.95 8.90
N THR A 5 2.89 2.46 8.67
CA THR A 5 3.69 2.10 7.49
C THR A 5 4.16 0.66 7.57
N VAL A 6 4.44 0.06 6.41
CA VAL A 6 5.04 -1.28 6.32
C VAL A 6 6.36 -1.31 7.09
N LEU A 7 7.16 -0.23 6.98
CA LEU A 7 8.40 -0.10 7.76
C LEU A 7 8.17 -0.15 9.28
N SER A 8 7.15 0.56 9.79
CA SER A 8 6.84 0.54 11.22
C SER A 8 6.50 -0.87 11.72
N GLN A 9 5.75 -1.64 10.92
CA GLN A 9 5.41 -3.01 11.28
C GLN A 9 6.62 -3.96 11.18
N MET A 10 7.48 -3.78 10.18
CA MET A 10 8.75 -4.50 10.10
C MET A 10 9.62 -4.24 11.35
N LYS A 11 9.74 -2.98 11.79
CA LYS A 11 10.50 -2.63 13.00
C LYS A 11 9.94 -3.32 14.25
N LYS A 12 8.61 -3.34 14.42
CA LYS A 12 7.94 -4.09 15.51
C LYS A 12 8.29 -5.59 15.50
N ILE A 13 8.32 -6.21 14.31
CA ILE A 13 8.67 -7.64 14.17
C ILE A 13 10.16 -7.88 14.50
N ILE A 14 11.04 -6.98 14.08
CA ILE A 14 12.49 -7.06 14.37
C ILE A 14 12.74 -6.95 15.87
N GLU A 15 12.11 -6.00 16.55
CA GLU A 15 12.20 -5.81 18.00
C GLU A 15 11.71 -7.04 18.77
N GLN A 16 10.66 -7.71 18.29
CA GLN A 16 10.05 -8.85 19.00
C GLN A 16 10.81 -10.17 18.83
N PHE A 17 11.43 -10.44 17.66
CA PHE A 17 11.98 -11.76 17.33
C PHE A 17 13.49 -11.77 17.04
N GLY A 18 14.15 -10.60 17.00
CA GLY A 18 15.56 -10.46 16.62
C GLY A 18 15.80 -10.61 15.11
N GLU A 19 16.89 -10.02 14.60
CA GLU A 19 17.12 -9.81 13.15
C GLU A 19 16.95 -11.07 12.27
N ARG A 20 17.65 -12.18 12.59
CA ARG A 20 17.63 -13.39 11.75
C ARG A 20 16.25 -14.05 11.67
N SER A 21 15.53 -14.13 12.78
CA SER A 21 14.19 -14.72 12.83
C SER A 21 13.15 -13.78 12.20
N ALA A 22 13.34 -12.47 12.39
CA ALA A 22 12.45 -11.44 11.87
C ALA A 22 12.41 -11.41 10.34
N GLN A 23 13.53 -11.60 9.64
CA GLN A 23 13.55 -11.59 8.17
C GLN A 23 12.59 -12.64 7.57
N THR A 24 12.64 -13.88 8.07
CA THR A 24 11.76 -14.96 7.61
C THR A 24 10.29 -14.62 7.87
N LYS A 25 9.99 -14.05 9.04
CA LYS A 25 8.63 -13.65 9.40
C LYS A 25 8.12 -12.49 8.55
N ILE A 26 8.95 -11.49 8.29
CA ILE A 26 8.66 -10.35 7.41
C ILE A 26 8.38 -10.86 5.99
N LYS A 27 9.22 -11.74 5.42
CA LYS A 27 8.96 -12.31 4.08
C LYS A 27 7.63 -13.04 4.03
N ARG A 28 7.26 -13.78 5.08
CA ARG A 28 5.99 -14.51 5.16
C ARG A 28 4.78 -13.58 5.30
N GLU A 29 4.90 -12.51 6.07
CA GLU A 29 3.78 -11.61 6.41
C GLU A 29 3.50 -10.59 5.30
N PHE A 30 4.56 -10.05 4.69
CA PHE A 30 4.44 -9.02 3.65
C PHE A 30 4.59 -9.57 2.24
N GLY A 31 5.17 -10.75 2.06
CA GLY A 31 5.12 -11.47 0.79
C GLY A 31 3.68 -11.84 0.45
N ASN A 32 3.32 -11.72 -0.83
CA ASN A 32 1.97 -11.93 -1.33
C ASN A 32 0.89 -11.03 -0.71
N SER A 33 1.26 -9.81 -0.29
CA SER A 33 0.33 -8.85 0.31
C SER A 33 0.03 -7.67 -0.62
N ILE A 34 -1.08 -6.97 -0.37
CA ILE A 34 -1.41 -5.73 -1.10
C ILE A 34 -1.09 -4.53 -0.20
N VAL A 35 -0.31 -3.60 -0.72
CA VAL A 35 0.06 -2.36 -0.02
C VAL A 35 -0.43 -1.14 -0.80
N TYR A 36 -0.69 -0.07 -0.06
CA TYR A 36 -1.11 1.21 -0.59
C TYR A 36 0.07 2.19 -0.60
N LEU A 37 0.36 2.76 -1.75
CA LEU A 37 1.40 3.78 -1.95
C LEU A 37 0.83 5.15 -1.59
N THR A 38 1.40 5.81 -0.59
CA THR A 38 0.90 7.10 -0.10
C THR A 38 1.08 8.22 -1.12
N TYR A 39 2.25 8.30 -1.75
CA TYR A 39 2.64 9.34 -2.70
C TYR A 39 1.90 9.25 -4.05
N ARG A 40 1.52 8.04 -4.49
CA ARG A 40 0.88 7.81 -5.80
C ARG A 40 -0.59 7.40 -5.71
N LYS A 41 -1.12 7.29 -4.48
CA LYS A 41 -2.48 6.82 -4.15
C LYS A 41 -2.90 5.55 -4.89
N LYS A 42 -1.96 4.62 -5.08
CA LYS A 42 -2.16 3.38 -5.85
C LYS A 42 -1.89 2.16 -4.97
N THR A 43 -2.67 1.11 -5.14
CA THR A 43 -2.40 -0.18 -4.52
C THR A 43 -1.55 -1.06 -5.44
N ILE A 44 -0.56 -1.74 -4.86
CA ILE A 44 0.30 -2.69 -5.56
C ILE A 44 0.32 -4.03 -4.82
N TYR A 45 0.60 -5.10 -5.56
CA TYR A 45 0.77 -6.44 -5.02
C TYR A 45 2.26 -6.72 -4.81
N ILE A 46 2.64 -7.05 -3.58
CA ILE A 46 4.02 -7.36 -3.22
C ILE A 46 4.24 -8.86 -3.38
N GLU A 47 5.27 -9.22 -4.15
CA GLU A 47 5.69 -10.61 -4.34
C GLU A 47 6.56 -11.06 -3.15
N SER A 48 7.60 -10.29 -2.85
CA SER A 48 8.58 -10.58 -1.80
C SER A 48 9.16 -9.30 -1.20
N VAL A 49 9.86 -9.47 -0.07
CA VAL A 49 10.70 -8.42 0.55
C VAL A 49 12.16 -8.76 0.28
N GLU A 50 12.89 -7.81 -0.31
CA GLU A 50 14.29 -7.94 -0.66
C GLU A 50 15.16 -7.22 0.38
N PHE A 51 15.98 -7.99 1.10
CA PHE A 51 16.87 -7.48 2.15
C PHE A 51 18.28 -7.18 1.63
N ASP A 52 18.61 -7.68 0.44
CA ASP A 52 19.92 -7.48 -0.20
C ASP A 52 20.01 -6.11 -0.89
N MET A 53 18.87 -5.41 -1.02
CA MET A 53 18.77 -4.07 -1.58
C MET A 53 18.20 -3.11 -0.54
N SER A 54 18.57 -1.85 -0.68
CA SER A 54 18.15 -0.76 0.18
C SER A 54 17.96 0.53 -0.63
N PRO A 55 17.45 1.61 -0.04
CA PRO A 55 17.30 2.88 -0.77
C PRO A 55 18.58 3.46 -1.36
N VAL A 56 19.76 3.03 -0.91
CA VAL A 56 21.05 3.43 -1.52
C VAL A 56 21.42 2.60 -2.75
N SER A 57 20.72 1.49 -3.02
CA SER A 57 20.88 0.73 -4.25
C SER A 57 20.45 1.56 -5.46
N THR A 58 21.10 1.33 -6.60
CA THR A 58 20.86 2.08 -7.84
C THR A 58 19.94 1.33 -8.81
N PHE A 59 19.29 2.09 -9.67
CA PHE A 59 18.56 1.57 -10.82
C PHE A 59 18.66 2.54 -12.00
N ASN A 60 18.46 2.01 -13.22
CA ASN A 60 18.43 2.85 -14.41
C ASN A 60 17.09 3.58 -14.52
N PHE A 61 17.13 4.91 -14.44
CA PHE A 61 16.01 5.80 -14.67
C PHE A 61 16.33 6.72 -15.86
N GLN A 62 15.61 6.54 -16.96
CA GLN A 62 15.74 7.38 -18.17
C GLN A 62 17.18 7.48 -18.71
N GLY A 63 17.94 6.39 -18.65
CA GLY A 63 19.32 6.33 -19.13
C GLY A 63 20.36 6.85 -18.14
N LYS A 64 19.95 7.29 -16.94
CA LYS A 64 20.84 7.64 -15.83
C LYS A 64 20.73 6.63 -14.71
N GLU A 65 21.85 6.27 -14.12
CA GLU A 65 21.88 5.50 -12.90
C GLU A 65 21.65 6.43 -11.71
N ILE A 66 20.61 6.15 -10.93
CA ILE A 66 20.24 6.92 -9.73
C ILE A 66 19.88 5.99 -8.59
N THR A 67 20.03 6.44 -7.36
CA THR A 67 19.58 5.67 -6.18
C THR A 67 18.07 5.74 -6.01
N PHE A 68 17.48 4.76 -5.33
CA PHE A 68 16.06 4.83 -4.96
C PHE A 68 15.78 6.06 -4.09
N ALA A 69 16.64 6.35 -3.11
CA ALA A 69 16.50 7.51 -2.23
C ALA A 69 16.45 8.84 -3.02
N GLU A 70 17.39 9.05 -3.95
CA GLU A 70 17.41 10.24 -4.81
C GLU A 70 16.17 10.32 -5.70
N TYR A 71 15.73 9.19 -6.27
CA TYR A 71 14.52 9.14 -7.08
C TYR A 71 13.29 9.60 -6.30
N TYR A 72 13.06 9.03 -5.11
CA TYR A 72 11.88 9.34 -4.31
C TYR A 72 11.92 10.77 -3.76
N ASN A 73 13.10 11.26 -3.37
CA ASN A 73 13.27 12.65 -2.95
C ASN A 73 13.03 13.63 -4.11
N THR A 74 13.60 13.38 -5.29
CA THR A 74 13.48 14.31 -6.43
C THR A 74 12.07 14.31 -7.04
N GLN A 75 11.41 13.15 -7.13
CA GLN A 75 10.10 13.03 -7.78
C GLN A 75 8.93 13.34 -6.85
N TYR A 76 9.06 13.04 -5.56
CA TYR A 76 7.95 13.13 -4.60
C TYR A 76 8.27 13.97 -3.36
N GLY A 77 9.52 14.41 -3.17
CA GLY A 77 9.92 15.19 -1.99
C GLY A 77 9.97 14.36 -0.69
N GLU A 78 10.12 13.04 -0.83
CA GLU A 78 10.05 12.10 0.31
C GLU A 78 11.45 11.73 0.79
N ASP A 79 11.72 11.97 2.07
CA ASP A 79 12.94 11.49 2.74
C ASP A 79 12.71 10.10 3.36
N VAL A 80 13.68 9.22 3.19
CA VAL A 80 13.52 7.78 3.44
C VAL A 80 14.70 7.19 4.22
N ASP A 81 14.39 6.31 5.16
CA ASP A 81 15.41 5.58 5.95
C ASP A 81 16.28 4.72 5.01
N LEU A 82 17.57 5.03 4.92
CA LEU A 82 18.51 4.42 3.97
C LEU A 82 18.83 2.95 4.25
N LYS A 83 18.50 2.46 5.45
CA LYS A 83 18.82 1.08 5.89
C LYS A 83 17.66 0.11 5.72
N GLN A 84 16.49 0.57 5.30
CA GLN A 84 15.32 -0.28 5.16
C GLN A 84 15.46 -1.22 3.94
N PRO A 85 14.83 -2.42 3.98
CA PRO A 85 14.74 -3.29 2.80
C PRO A 85 13.82 -2.69 1.74
N LEU A 86 13.75 -3.31 0.55
CA LEU A 86 12.81 -2.93 -0.50
C LEU A 86 11.70 -3.97 -0.68
N LEU A 87 10.53 -3.52 -1.13
CA LEU A 87 9.41 -4.38 -1.52
C LEU A 87 9.47 -4.65 -3.01
N LYS A 88 9.41 -5.91 -3.42
CA LYS A 88 9.42 -6.32 -4.82
C LYS A 88 8.00 -6.48 -5.36
N HIS A 89 7.75 -5.86 -6.49
CA HIS A 89 6.54 -6.01 -7.28
C HIS A 89 6.90 -6.51 -8.67
N ILE A 90 6.12 -7.44 -9.21
CA ILE A 90 6.22 -7.86 -10.60
C ILE A 90 4.97 -7.38 -11.30
N ASN A 91 5.15 -6.48 -12.26
CA ASN A 91 4.04 -5.95 -13.03
C ASN A 91 3.53 -7.01 -14.00
N LYS A 92 2.31 -7.49 -13.77
CA LYS A 92 1.70 -8.59 -14.53
C LYS A 92 1.52 -8.28 -16.03
N ARG A 93 1.50 -7.00 -16.44
CA ARG A 93 1.27 -6.61 -17.84
C ARG A 93 2.53 -6.69 -18.69
N ASN A 94 3.69 -6.37 -18.12
CA ASN A 94 4.95 -6.26 -18.86
C ASN A 94 6.08 -7.14 -18.28
N GLY A 95 5.83 -7.86 -17.19
CA GLY A 95 6.84 -8.69 -16.50
C GLY A 95 7.95 -7.90 -15.82
N LYS A 96 7.87 -6.57 -15.78
CA LYS A 96 8.93 -5.72 -15.23
C LYS A 96 8.93 -5.83 -13.71
N VAL A 97 10.12 -6.03 -13.15
CA VAL A 97 10.35 -5.98 -11.70
C VAL A 97 10.50 -4.53 -11.28
N GLU A 98 9.72 -4.14 -10.27
CA GLU A 98 9.69 -2.81 -9.69
C GLU A 98 9.93 -2.93 -8.17
N TYR A 99 10.65 -1.96 -7.61
CA TYR A 99 10.97 -1.93 -6.19
C TYR A 99 10.36 -0.70 -5.51
N TYR A 100 9.83 -0.91 -4.30
CA TYR A 100 9.07 0.08 -3.55
C TYR A 100 9.62 0.21 -2.13
N ILE A 101 9.54 1.43 -1.58
CA ILE A 101 10.07 1.74 -0.25
C ILE A 101 9.02 1.45 0.84
N PRO A 102 9.30 0.57 1.82
CA PRO A 102 8.37 0.25 2.91
C PRO A 102 7.86 1.43 3.72
N SER A 103 8.65 2.50 3.92
CA SER A 103 8.23 3.69 4.66
C SER A 103 7.09 4.46 3.96
N LEU A 104 6.99 4.36 2.64
CA LEU A 104 5.98 5.04 1.81
C LEU A 104 4.79 4.13 1.48
N CYS A 105 4.73 2.95 2.10
CA CYS A 105 3.70 1.96 1.89
C CYS A 105 2.87 1.77 3.16
N LEU A 106 1.56 1.76 3.03
CA LEU A 106 0.62 1.40 4.10
C LEU A 106 0.06 -0.01 3.84
N LEU A 107 -0.10 -0.80 4.90
CA LEU A 107 -0.81 -2.07 4.78
C LEU A 107 -2.29 -1.83 4.50
N THR A 108 -2.80 -2.52 3.48
CA THR A 108 -4.24 -2.54 3.21
C THR A 108 -4.93 -3.65 3.99
N GLY A 109 -6.26 -3.58 4.02
CA GLY A 109 -7.09 -4.61 4.64
C GLY A 109 -7.06 -4.62 6.16
N ILE A 110 -7.72 -5.64 6.71
CA ILE A 110 -7.88 -5.88 8.15
C ILE A 110 -6.92 -7.02 8.52
N SER A 111 -6.02 -6.86 9.50
CA SER A 111 -5.18 -8.00 9.96
C SER A 111 -6.03 -9.05 10.63
N GLN A 112 -5.44 -10.23 10.79
CA GLN A 112 -5.98 -11.24 11.67
C GLN A 112 -6.18 -10.75 13.11
N ASP A 113 -5.24 -9.97 13.66
CA ASP A 113 -5.38 -9.42 15.02
C ASP A 113 -6.53 -8.41 15.14
N MET A 114 -6.74 -7.60 14.09
CA MET A 114 -7.89 -6.72 14.04
C MET A 114 -9.20 -7.51 13.88
N ARG A 115 -9.18 -8.61 13.12
CA ARG A 115 -10.33 -9.51 12.94
C ARG A 115 -10.69 -10.23 14.24
N SER A 116 -9.70 -10.64 15.04
CA SER A 116 -9.94 -11.29 16.33
C SER A 116 -10.39 -10.31 17.43
N ASN A 117 -10.09 -9.01 17.28
CA ASN A 117 -10.55 -7.98 18.21
C ASN A 117 -12.01 -7.58 17.95
N PHE A 118 -12.91 -8.04 18.82
CA PHE A 118 -14.35 -7.78 18.73
C PHE A 118 -14.70 -6.29 18.72
N THR A 119 -14.09 -5.48 19.60
CA THR A 119 -14.36 -4.04 19.70
C THR A 119 -14.01 -3.31 18.40
N THR A 120 -12.89 -3.66 17.78
CA THR A 120 -12.47 -3.10 16.49
C THR A 120 -13.45 -3.50 15.39
N MET A 121 -13.82 -4.79 15.30
CA MET A 121 -14.76 -5.27 14.29
C MET A 121 -16.18 -4.72 14.47
N GLN A 122 -16.63 -4.47 15.70
CA GLN A 122 -17.92 -3.84 15.98
C GLN A 122 -17.96 -2.40 15.46
N LYS A 123 -16.90 -1.61 15.68
CA LYS A 123 -16.75 -0.25 15.13
C LYS A 123 -16.67 -0.24 13.60
N ILE A 124 -16.02 -1.23 12.99
CA ILE A 124 -16.00 -1.38 11.54
C ILE A 124 -17.40 -1.72 11.03
N ALA A 125 -18.11 -2.63 11.70
CA ALA A 125 -19.45 -3.04 11.35
C ALA A 125 -20.46 -1.89 11.44
N SER A 126 -20.37 -1.01 12.43
CA SER A 126 -21.28 0.15 12.53
C SER A 126 -21.15 1.13 11.35
N VAL A 127 -19.98 1.18 10.71
CA VAL A 127 -19.75 2.05 9.53
C VAL A 127 -20.06 1.32 8.21
N THR A 128 -19.72 0.03 8.13
CA THR A 128 -19.83 -0.76 6.89
C THR A 128 -21.20 -1.42 6.71
N LYS A 129 -21.90 -1.76 7.79
CA LYS A 129 -23.26 -2.35 7.75
C LYS A 129 -24.31 -1.23 7.79
N LYS A 130 -24.47 -0.53 6.68
CA LYS A 130 -25.46 0.53 6.57
C LYS A 130 -26.89 -0.02 6.49
N PRO A 131 -27.87 0.57 7.19
CA PRO A 131 -29.27 0.17 7.09
C PRO A 131 -29.83 0.49 5.69
N PRO A 132 -30.94 -0.14 5.27
CA PRO A 132 -31.49 0.01 3.92
C PRO A 132 -31.71 1.46 3.48
N ASN A 133 -32.27 2.30 4.37
CA ASN A 133 -32.56 3.71 4.06
C ASN A 133 -31.29 4.52 3.77
N ASP A 134 -30.21 4.28 4.51
CA ASP A 134 -28.93 4.98 4.29
C ASP A 134 -28.27 4.53 3.00
N ARG A 135 -28.37 3.22 2.66
CA ARG A 135 -27.88 2.69 1.38
C ARG A 135 -28.59 3.31 0.19
N ILE A 136 -29.92 3.47 0.27
CA ILE A 136 -30.71 4.14 -0.78
C ILE A 136 -30.25 5.59 -0.94
N ARG A 137 -30.12 6.32 0.17
CA ARG A 137 -29.68 7.72 0.16
C ARG A 137 -28.30 7.88 -0.49
N GLU A 138 -27.33 7.06 -0.10
CA GLU A 138 -25.98 7.11 -0.67
C GLU A 138 -25.97 6.74 -2.15
N THR A 139 -26.76 5.74 -2.55
CA THR A 139 -26.90 5.37 -3.97
C THR A 139 -27.46 6.53 -4.80
N LEU A 140 -28.49 7.21 -4.30
CA LEU A 140 -29.08 8.38 -4.98
C LEU A 140 -28.11 9.55 -5.06
N ASN A 141 -27.32 9.80 -4.01
CA ASN A 141 -26.29 10.84 -4.03
C ASN A 141 -25.20 10.51 -5.06
N ASN A 142 -24.68 9.29 -5.05
CA ASN A 142 -23.68 8.86 -6.04
C ASN A 142 -24.22 8.97 -7.47
N GLN A 143 -25.50 8.63 -7.71
CA GLN A 143 -26.14 8.82 -9.01
C GLN A 143 -26.19 10.29 -9.45
N ARG A 144 -26.52 11.22 -8.53
CA ARG A 144 -26.51 12.66 -8.82
C ARG A 144 -25.12 13.15 -9.17
N GLU A 145 -24.12 12.78 -8.37
CA GLU A 145 -22.71 13.12 -8.62
C GLU A 145 -22.22 12.61 -9.98
N CYS A 146 -22.58 11.37 -10.34
CA CYS A 146 -22.25 10.82 -11.66
C CYS A 146 -22.90 11.62 -12.80
N LEU A 147 -24.16 12.05 -12.65
CA LEU A 147 -24.86 12.85 -13.66
C LEU A 147 -24.31 14.28 -13.79
N GLU A 148 -23.66 14.80 -12.76
CA GLU A 148 -22.98 16.10 -12.82
C GLU A 148 -21.65 16.03 -13.58
N HIS A 149 -21.03 14.84 -13.66
CA HIS A 149 -19.78 14.62 -14.39
C HIS A 149 -20.01 14.48 -15.91
N SER A 150 -19.43 15.39 -16.70
CA SER A 150 -19.60 15.45 -18.16
C SER A 150 -19.07 14.22 -18.90
N GLU A 151 -17.99 13.59 -18.42
CA GLU A 151 -17.42 12.36 -18.99
C GLU A 151 -18.39 11.17 -18.87
N PHE A 152 -19.15 11.09 -17.78
CA PHE A 152 -20.10 10.00 -17.55
C PHE A 152 -21.34 10.12 -18.44
N LYS A 153 -21.81 11.34 -18.70
CA LYS A 153 -22.91 11.61 -19.66
C LYS A 153 -22.56 11.16 -21.08
N LEU A 154 -21.35 11.46 -21.55
CA LEU A 154 -20.85 11.07 -22.87
C LEU A 154 -20.81 9.55 -23.10
N GLU A 155 -20.71 8.76 -22.02
CA GLU A 155 -20.67 7.31 -22.08
C GLU A 155 -22.06 6.67 -22.01
N LEU A 156 -23.04 7.37 -21.42
CA LEU A 156 -24.45 6.95 -21.38
C LEU A 156 -25.20 7.19 -22.69
N ASP A 157 -24.79 8.19 -23.47
CA ASP A 157 -25.40 8.55 -24.75
C ASP A 157 -24.86 7.74 -25.96
N LYS A 158 -24.01 6.73 -25.71
CA LYS A 158 -23.50 5.77 -26.72
C LYS A 158 -24.31 4.49 -26.77
#